data_AF-A0A4R9BMZ1-F1
#
_entry.id   AF-A0A4R9BMZ1-F1
#
_cell.length_a   1.000
_cell.length_b   1.000
_cell.length_c   1.000
_cell.angle_alpha   90.00
_cell.angle_beta   90.00
_cell.angle_gamma   90.00
#
_symmetry.space_group_name_H-M   'P 1'
#
loop_
_entity.id
_entity.type
_entity.pdbx_description
1 polymer ?
#
loop_
_entity_poly.entity_id
_entity_poly.type
_entity_poly.pdbx_seq_one_letter_code
_entity_poly.pdbx_strand_id
1 'polypeptide(L)'
;MTQALQIGESFIGDGVNAAHVNTVFGHRDGPAGIAWATALATPSAGHVPFVTVLRPSLPVKPLTLFVTKAAPATDAHGLLIWGPAQAGIAAGVAEALADGTISREQADSHVIIAAVWVNPGADDAEAVYAHNRLSVHTALVNGAASLPSTDAVIAARDSPSNPFFTPASASSTASNLVPSGASA
;
A
#
# COMPACT_ATOMS: atom_id res chain seq x y z
N MET A 1 -3.97 26.62 -5.91
CA MET A 1 -4.53 25.36 -6.44
C MET A 1 -4.18 24.28 -5.43
N THR A 2 -5.16 23.52 -4.93
CA THR A 2 -4.87 22.36 -4.08
C THR A 2 -4.01 21.37 -4.88
N GLN A 3 -2.95 20.86 -4.28
CA GLN A 3 -2.09 19.86 -4.91
C GLN A 3 -2.95 18.62 -5.24
N ALA A 4 -2.67 17.97 -6.38
CA ALA A 4 -3.41 16.79 -6.82
C ALA A 4 -3.29 15.65 -5.79
N LEU A 5 -4.35 14.85 -5.68
CA LEU A 5 -4.36 13.65 -4.86
C LEU A 5 -3.25 12.70 -5.32
N GLN A 6 -2.42 12.23 -4.38
CA GLN A 6 -1.36 11.27 -4.65
C GLN A 6 -1.81 9.88 -4.21
N ILE A 7 -1.57 8.89 -5.07
CA ILE A 7 -1.88 7.49 -4.81
C ILE A 7 -0.59 6.70 -4.93
N GLY A 8 -0.28 5.94 -3.88
CA GLY A 8 0.95 5.17 -3.76
C GLY A 8 0.67 3.71 -3.46
N GLU A 9 1.58 2.85 -3.91
CA GLU A 9 1.58 1.43 -3.58
C GLU A 9 3.03 0.96 -3.40
N SER A 10 3.21 -0.01 -2.49
CA SER A 10 4.44 -0.75 -2.34
C SER A 10 4.19 -2.13 -1.73
N PHE A 11 4.96 -3.11 -2.20
CA PHE A 11 5.07 -4.45 -1.64
C PHE A 11 6.54 -4.69 -1.22
N ILE A 12 6.77 -5.02 0.06
CA ILE A 12 8.12 -5.22 0.61
C ILE A 12 8.19 -6.54 1.38
N GLY A 13 9.28 -7.27 1.18
CA GLY A 13 9.54 -8.56 1.80
C GLY A 13 8.93 -9.72 1.03
N ASP A 14 9.02 -10.92 1.62
CA ASP A 14 8.46 -12.16 1.09
C ASP A 14 7.74 -12.96 2.19
N GLY A 15 7.07 -14.04 1.76
CA GLY A 15 6.38 -14.95 2.67
C GLY A 15 5.29 -14.29 3.51
N VAL A 16 5.13 -14.77 4.74
CA VAL A 16 4.05 -14.35 5.65
C VAL A 16 4.32 -13.00 6.32
N ASN A 17 5.58 -12.55 6.36
CA ASN A 17 5.94 -11.29 7.00
C ASN A 17 6.03 -10.11 6.01
N ALA A 18 5.71 -10.33 4.73
CA ALA A 18 5.66 -9.28 3.72
C ALA A 18 4.60 -8.21 4.03
N ALA A 19 4.93 -6.96 3.72
CA ALA A 19 4.02 -5.82 3.84
C ALA A 19 3.49 -5.40 2.47
N HIS A 20 2.19 -5.11 2.39
CA HIS A 20 1.56 -4.54 1.20
C HIS A 20 0.71 -3.32 1.61
N VAL A 21 1.25 -2.13 1.32
CA VAL A 21 0.68 -0.86 1.74
C VAL A 21 0.22 -0.06 0.52
N ASN A 22 -1.00 0.48 0.59
CA ASN A 22 -1.47 1.51 -0.34
C ASN A 22 -1.69 2.81 0.42
N THR A 23 -1.34 3.93 -0.18
CA THR A 23 -1.52 5.25 0.43
C THR A 23 -2.37 6.14 -0.46
N VAL A 24 -3.31 6.85 0.16
CA VAL A 24 -3.95 8.03 -0.42
C VAL A 24 -3.47 9.23 0.37
N PHE A 25 -2.81 10.19 -0.28
CA PHE A 25 -2.27 11.39 0.35
C PHE A 25 -2.79 12.63 -0.37
N GLY A 26 -3.34 13.59 0.38
CA GLY A 26 -3.93 14.78 -0.22
C GLY A 26 -4.40 15.79 0.81
N HIS A 27 -4.76 16.98 0.33
CA HIS A 27 -5.22 18.08 1.18
C HIS A 27 -6.46 17.67 1.98
N ARG A 28 -6.48 18.02 3.28
CA ARG A 28 -7.52 17.61 4.22
C ARG A 28 -8.89 18.27 3.97
N ASP A 29 -8.90 19.40 3.27
CA ASP A 29 -10.15 20.06 2.85
C ASP A 29 -10.67 19.51 1.50
N GLY A 30 -9.99 18.52 0.92
CA GLY A 30 -10.34 17.88 -0.34
C GLY A 30 -10.90 16.46 -0.18
N PRO A 31 -10.97 15.69 -1.29
CA PRO A 31 -11.50 14.32 -1.29
C PRO A 31 -10.81 13.39 -0.28
N ALA A 32 -9.51 13.57 -0.06
CA ALA A 32 -8.75 12.78 0.91
C ALA A 32 -9.29 12.97 2.34
N GLY A 33 -9.55 14.20 2.76
CA GLY A 33 -10.07 14.47 4.10
C GLY A 33 -11.53 14.05 4.28
N ILE A 34 -12.37 14.17 3.25
CA ILE A 34 -13.74 13.64 3.27
C ILE A 34 -13.71 12.13 3.48
N ALA A 35 -12.90 11.39 2.71
CA ALA A 35 -12.75 9.95 2.84
C ALA A 35 -12.18 9.56 4.21
N TRP A 36 -11.16 10.28 4.68
CA TRP A 36 -10.50 10.05 5.98
C TRP A 36 -11.50 10.21 7.14
N ALA A 37 -12.24 11.32 7.17
CA ALA A 37 -13.19 11.61 8.25
C ALA A 37 -14.37 10.64 8.23
N THR A 38 -14.87 10.30 7.03
CA THR A 38 -15.95 9.33 6.87
C THR A 38 -15.52 7.97 7.38
N ALA A 39 -14.37 7.44 6.92
CA ALA A 39 -13.88 6.14 7.31
C ALA A 39 -13.65 6.03 8.83
N LEU A 40 -13.09 7.08 9.45
CA LEU A 40 -12.93 7.12 10.91
C LEU A 40 -14.28 7.09 11.66
N ALA A 41 -15.30 7.77 11.12
CA ALA A 41 -16.62 7.85 11.73
C ALA A 41 -17.50 6.60 11.48
N THR A 42 -17.12 5.71 10.57
CA THR A 42 -17.92 4.53 10.18
C THR A 42 -17.14 3.21 10.37
N PRO A 43 -16.75 2.84 11.60
CA PRO A 43 -16.07 1.58 11.84
C PRO A 43 -17.00 0.39 11.53
N SER A 44 -16.42 -0.68 10.99
CA SER A 44 -17.13 -1.95 10.75
C SER A 44 -16.44 -3.08 11.51
N ALA A 45 -17.20 -4.13 11.85
CA ALA A 45 -16.67 -5.28 12.57
C ALA A 45 -15.47 -5.89 11.82
N GLY A 46 -14.35 -6.04 12.52
CA GLY A 46 -13.10 -6.56 11.96
C GLY A 46 -12.25 -5.55 11.18
N HIS A 47 -12.81 -4.44 10.69
CA HIS A 47 -12.09 -3.45 9.89
C HIS A 47 -12.25 -2.06 10.49
N VAL A 48 -11.74 -1.89 11.71
CA VAL A 48 -11.81 -0.63 12.45
C VAL A 48 -10.62 0.25 12.04
N PRO A 49 -10.82 1.38 11.34
CA PRO A 49 -9.75 2.33 11.07
C PRO A 49 -9.33 3.06 12.34
N PHE A 50 -8.06 3.41 12.47
CA PHE A 50 -7.55 4.15 13.63
C PHE A 50 -6.44 5.12 13.26
N VAL A 51 -6.25 6.14 14.10
CA VAL A 51 -5.17 7.12 13.90
C VAL A 51 -3.83 6.48 14.27
N THR A 52 -2.89 6.52 13.32
CA THR A 52 -1.54 5.97 13.48
C THR A 52 -0.71 6.83 14.42
N VAL A 53 -0.11 6.23 15.44
CA VAL A 53 0.72 6.94 16.42
C VAL A 53 2.16 6.44 16.45
N LEU A 54 3.12 7.36 16.61
CA LEU A 54 4.53 7.03 16.86
C LEU A 54 4.73 6.47 18.27
N ARG A 55 3.96 7.01 19.22
CA ARG A 55 3.86 6.57 20.62
C ARG A 55 2.53 7.09 21.19
N PRO A 56 2.08 6.60 22.36
CA PRO A 56 0.84 7.07 22.97
C PRO A 56 0.77 8.60 23.03
N SER A 57 -0.35 9.15 22.58
CA SER A 57 -0.62 10.59 22.51
C SER A 57 0.32 11.40 21.58
N LEU A 58 1.04 10.74 20.66
CA LEU A 58 1.82 11.38 19.61
C LEU A 58 1.49 10.77 18.23
N PRO A 59 0.42 11.24 17.56
CA PRO A 59 0.13 10.83 16.19
C PRO A 59 1.24 11.28 15.24
N VAL A 60 1.50 10.48 14.21
CA VAL A 60 2.38 10.93 13.13
C VAL A 60 1.68 12.04 12.32
N LYS A 61 2.47 12.95 11.75
CA LYS A 61 1.99 13.93 10.77
C LYS A 61 2.50 13.57 9.37
N PRO A 62 1.75 13.84 8.30
CA PRO A 62 0.34 14.20 8.28
C PRO A 62 -0.52 13.13 8.97
N LEU A 63 -1.68 13.53 9.53
CA LEU A 63 -2.52 12.59 10.27
C LEU A 63 -2.86 11.40 9.36
N THR A 64 -2.46 10.21 9.83
CA THR A 64 -2.52 8.98 9.05
C THR A 64 -3.58 8.05 9.62
N LEU A 65 -4.58 7.72 8.82
CA LEU A 65 -5.56 6.70 9.15
C LEU A 65 -5.03 5.34 8.70
N PHE A 66 -4.80 4.44 9.66
CA PHE A 66 -4.50 3.05 9.38
C PHE A 66 -5.82 2.33 9.09
N VAL A 67 -5.91 1.70 7.92
CA VAL A 67 -7.05 0.89 7.51
C VAL A 67 -6.55 -0.53 7.28
N THR A 68 -6.97 -1.47 8.13
CA THR A 68 -6.63 -2.88 7.91
C THR A 68 -7.35 -3.43 6.68
N LYS A 69 -6.63 -4.16 5.83
CA LYS A 69 -7.19 -4.85 4.65
C LYS A 69 -7.85 -6.20 5.00
N ALA A 70 -7.63 -6.71 6.22
CA ALA A 70 -8.28 -7.92 6.71
C ALA A 70 -8.67 -7.78 8.18
N ALA A 71 -9.76 -8.45 8.54
CA ALA A 71 -10.08 -8.69 9.93
C ALA A 71 -9.00 -9.52 10.61
N PRO A 72 -8.61 -9.20 11.86
CA PRO A 72 -7.74 -10.07 12.65
C PRO A 72 -8.34 -11.47 12.73
N ALA A 73 -7.55 -12.48 12.37
CA ALA A 73 -7.96 -13.88 12.39
C ALA A 73 -7.82 -14.50 13.79
N THR A 74 -6.91 -13.95 14.60
CA THR A 74 -6.59 -14.35 15.97
C THR A 74 -6.14 -13.12 16.76
N ASP A 75 -6.12 -13.20 18.09
CA ASP A 75 -5.58 -12.13 18.94
C ASP A 75 -4.10 -11.84 18.63
N ALA A 76 -3.30 -12.87 18.35
CA ALA A 76 -1.90 -12.72 17.96
C ALA A 76 -1.75 -11.95 16.64
N HIS A 77 -2.56 -12.26 15.63
CA HIS A 77 -2.59 -11.49 14.39
C HIS A 77 -3.02 -10.04 14.65
N GLY A 78 -4.01 -9.83 15.53
CA GLY A 78 -4.39 -8.51 16.00
C GLY A 78 -3.20 -7.73 16.58
N LEU A 79 -2.45 -8.33 17.50
CA LEU A 79 -1.27 -7.69 18.11
C LEU A 79 -0.21 -7.29 17.08
N LEU A 80 -0.03 -8.06 16.00
CA LEU A 80 0.87 -7.69 14.90
C LEU A 80 0.37 -6.47 14.11
N ILE A 81 -0.95 -6.35 13.91
CA ILE A 81 -1.57 -5.18 13.27
C ILE A 81 -1.43 -3.93 14.16
N TRP A 82 -1.85 -4.02 15.43
CA TRP A 82 -1.89 -2.88 16.35
C TRP A 82 -0.51 -2.46 16.86
N GLY A 83 0.47 -3.37 16.88
CA GLY A 83 1.82 -3.13 17.36
C GLY A 83 2.81 -2.83 16.24
N PRO A 84 3.55 -3.83 15.73
CA PRO A 84 4.66 -3.63 14.81
C PRO A 84 4.23 -3.01 13.48
N ALA A 85 3.09 -3.40 12.91
CA ALA A 85 2.63 -2.81 11.65
C ALA A 85 2.32 -1.31 11.83
N GLN A 86 1.53 -0.93 12.84
CA GLN A 86 1.28 0.49 13.17
C GLN A 86 2.60 1.26 13.40
N ALA A 87 3.52 0.71 14.19
CA ALA A 87 4.81 1.36 14.47
C ALA A 87 5.63 1.54 13.19
N GLY A 88 5.60 0.56 12.29
CA GLY A 88 6.23 0.62 10.98
C GLY A 88 5.64 1.74 10.13
N ILE A 89 4.31 1.78 9.99
CA ILE A 89 3.62 2.85 9.25
C ILE A 89 3.97 4.23 9.83
N ALA A 90 3.90 4.39 11.15
CA ALA A 90 4.23 5.65 11.81
C ALA A 90 5.67 6.09 11.51
N ALA A 91 6.63 5.17 11.62
CA ALA A 91 8.04 5.45 11.36
C ALA A 91 8.32 5.77 9.90
N GLY A 92 7.68 5.09 8.95
CA GLY A 92 7.87 5.34 7.52
C GLY A 92 7.25 6.66 7.05
N VAL A 93 6.11 7.06 7.61
CA VAL A 93 5.54 8.40 7.37
C VAL A 93 6.44 9.49 7.98
N ALA A 94 6.99 9.26 9.17
CA ALA A 94 7.93 10.19 9.79
C ALA A 94 9.24 10.30 8.98
N GLU A 95 9.70 9.21 8.37
CA GLU A 95 10.84 9.22 7.44
C GLU A 95 10.55 10.09 6.21
N ALA A 96 9.36 9.97 5.62
CA ALA A 96 8.96 10.79 4.48
C ALA A 96 8.89 12.30 4.83
N LEU A 97 8.63 12.66 6.09
CA LEU A 97 8.79 14.04 6.56
C LEU A 97 10.26 14.45 6.73
N ALA A 98 11.10 13.52 7.20
CA ALA A 98 12.50 13.78 7.48
C ALA A 98 13.31 14.00 6.19
N ASP A 99 13.03 13.22 5.14
CA ASP A 99 13.71 13.30 3.85
C ASP A 99 13.09 14.31 2.88
N GLY A 100 11.93 14.87 3.21
CA GLY A 100 11.25 15.90 2.43
C GLY A 100 10.32 15.38 1.33
N THR A 101 10.10 14.07 1.23
CA THR A 101 9.03 13.47 0.40
C THR A 101 7.67 14.10 0.74
N ILE A 102 7.43 14.35 2.02
CA ILE A 102 6.34 15.18 2.52
C ILE A 102 6.92 16.47 3.09
N SER A 103 6.43 17.61 2.62
CA SER A 103 6.87 18.91 3.14
C SER A 103 6.31 19.19 4.53
N ARG A 104 6.99 20.07 5.29
CA ARG A 104 6.50 20.53 6.60
C ARG A 104 5.13 21.20 6.52
N GLU A 105 4.82 21.88 5.42
CA GLU A 105 3.50 22.48 5.19
C GLU A 105 2.43 21.40 4.98
N GLN A 106 2.77 20.35 4.23
CA GLN A 106 1.88 19.22 4.02
C GLN A 106 1.59 18.45 5.31
N ALA A 107 2.52 18.45 6.28
CA ALA A 107 2.34 17.82 7.58
C ALA A 107 1.05 18.28 8.32
N ASP A 108 0.62 19.53 8.11
CA ASP A 108 -0.56 20.10 8.79
C ASP A 108 -1.77 20.31 7.86
N SER A 109 -1.53 20.43 6.55
CA SER A 109 -2.59 20.68 5.55
C SER A 109 -3.13 19.41 4.90
N HIS A 110 -2.42 18.27 4.97
CA HIS A 110 -2.80 17.03 4.32
C HIS A 110 -3.15 15.92 5.32
N VAL A 111 -3.76 14.86 4.82
CA VAL A 111 -4.00 13.60 5.53
C VAL A 111 -3.51 12.43 4.70
N ILE A 112 -3.25 11.30 5.37
CA ILE A 112 -2.93 10.03 4.73
C ILE A 112 -3.98 9.00 5.11
N ILE A 113 -4.45 8.21 4.15
CA ILE A 113 -5.14 6.94 4.39
C ILE A 113 -4.16 5.84 3.97
N ALA A 114 -3.72 5.03 4.92
CA ALA A 114 -2.82 3.90 4.69
C ALA A 114 -3.62 2.60 4.81
N ALA A 115 -3.85 1.91 3.68
CA ALA A 115 -4.46 0.59 3.66
C ALA A 115 -3.38 -0.48 3.77
N VAL A 116 -3.39 -1.25 4.85
CA VAL A 116 -2.29 -2.10 5.27
C VAL A 116 -2.72 -3.56 5.33
N TRP A 117 -1.95 -4.43 4.69
CA TRP A 117 -2.09 -5.88 4.80
C TRP A 117 -1.05 -6.44 5.74
N VAL A 118 -1.50 -7.23 6.71
CA VAL A 118 -0.68 -8.13 7.51
C VAL A 118 -1.22 -9.53 7.28
N ASN A 119 -0.34 -10.48 6.98
CA ASN A 119 -0.77 -11.86 6.76
C ASN A 119 -1.21 -12.49 8.09
N PRO A 120 -2.34 -13.22 8.15
CA PRO A 120 -2.72 -13.98 9.34
C PRO A 120 -1.68 -14.99 9.85
N GLY A 121 -0.80 -15.46 8.96
CA GLY A 121 0.32 -16.34 9.29
C GLY A 121 1.61 -15.62 9.66
N ALA A 122 1.63 -14.28 9.75
CA ALA A 122 2.82 -13.54 10.15
C ALA A 122 3.26 -13.95 11.55
N ASP A 123 4.57 -14.12 11.73
CA ASP A 123 5.18 -14.73 12.91
C ASP A 123 6.43 -13.99 13.41
N ASP A 124 6.89 -12.96 12.68
CA ASP A 124 8.04 -12.14 13.06
C ASP A 124 7.65 -10.66 13.16
N ALA A 125 7.56 -10.16 14.41
CA ALA A 125 7.19 -8.79 14.70
C ALA A 125 8.21 -7.76 14.17
N GLU A 126 9.50 -8.06 14.20
CA GLU A 126 10.54 -7.14 13.72
C GLU A 126 10.52 -7.05 12.20
N ALA A 127 10.31 -8.17 11.51
CA ALA A 127 10.12 -8.18 10.06
C ALA A 127 8.84 -7.41 9.66
N VAL A 128 7.71 -7.64 10.36
CA VAL A 128 6.47 -6.88 10.12
C VAL A 128 6.70 -5.38 10.30
N TYR A 129 7.40 -4.96 11.35
CA TYR A 129 7.76 -3.56 11.57
C TYR A 129 8.60 -3.00 10.42
N ALA A 130 9.72 -3.66 10.10
CA ALA A 130 10.68 -3.19 9.12
C ALA A 130 10.08 -3.10 7.71
N HIS A 131 9.32 -4.12 7.30
CA HIS A 131 8.66 -4.15 5.99
C HIS A 131 7.57 -3.09 5.88
N ASN A 132 6.74 -2.89 6.91
CA ASN A 132 5.72 -1.83 6.89
C ASN A 132 6.34 -0.43 6.87
N ARG A 133 7.44 -0.21 7.61
CA ARG A 133 8.20 1.05 7.57
C ARG A 133 8.69 1.37 6.17
N LEU A 134 9.37 0.42 5.53
CA LEU A 134 9.89 0.63 4.18
C LEU A 134 8.77 0.73 3.14
N SER A 135 7.72 -0.08 3.28
CA SER A 135 6.60 -0.12 2.32
C SER A 135 5.81 1.19 2.30
N VAL A 136 5.42 1.76 3.45
CA VAL A 136 4.68 3.04 3.44
C VAL A 136 5.55 4.19 2.93
N HIS A 137 6.84 4.21 3.27
CA HIS A 137 7.77 5.22 2.80
C HIS A 137 7.91 5.14 1.27
N THR A 138 8.14 3.94 0.74
CA THR A 138 8.20 3.68 -0.70
C THR A 138 6.89 4.04 -1.40
N ALA A 139 5.74 3.72 -0.82
CA ALA A 139 4.44 4.07 -1.38
C ALA A 139 4.26 5.60 -1.48
N LEU A 140 4.68 6.36 -0.46
CA LEU A 140 4.63 7.82 -0.49
C LEU A 140 5.60 8.42 -1.51
N VAL A 141 6.81 7.90 -1.62
CA VAL A 141 7.79 8.29 -2.66
C VAL A 141 7.22 8.03 -4.05
N ASN A 142 6.65 6.84 -4.27
CA ASN A 142 6.02 6.48 -5.54
C ASN A 142 4.85 7.41 -5.88
N GLY A 143 3.98 7.70 -4.90
CA GLY A 143 2.86 8.62 -5.07
C GLY A 143 3.30 10.04 -5.41
N ALA A 144 4.33 10.56 -4.72
CA ALA A 144 4.90 11.88 -5.00
C ALA A 144 5.52 11.97 -6.40
N ALA A 145 6.14 10.89 -6.87
CA ALA A 145 6.74 10.78 -8.19
C ALA A 145 5.76 10.36 -9.30
N SER A 146 4.47 10.13 -8.98
CA SER A 146 3.48 9.57 -9.92
C SER A 146 3.94 8.27 -10.60
N LEU A 147 4.55 7.38 -9.82
CA LEU A 147 5.02 6.09 -10.27
C LEU A 147 3.96 4.99 -10.08
N PRO A 148 3.99 3.92 -10.91
CA PRO A 148 4.87 3.71 -12.05
C PRO A 148 4.52 4.61 -13.25
N SER A 149 5.47 4.83 -14.15
CA SER A 149 5.16 5.51 -15.43
C SER A 149 4.19 4.68 -16.28
N THR A 150 3.34 5.36 -17.06
CA THR A 150 2.42 4.70 -18.00
C THR A 150 3.15 3.79 -18.98
N ASP A 151 4.32 4.21 -19.47
CA ASP A 151 5.11 3.42 -20.42
C ASP A 151 5.62 2.12 -19.80
N ALA A 152 6.05 2.15 -18.53
CA ALA A 152 6.46 0.94 -17.82
C ALA A 152 5.30 -0.04 -17.66
N VAL A 153 4.09 0.46 -17.37
CA VAL A 153 2.88 -0.37 -17.29
C VAL A 153 2.54 -0.98 -18.65
N ILE A 154 2.56 -0.19 -19.72
CA ILE A 154 2.31 -0.68 -21.08
C ILE A 154 3.35 -1.72 -21.49
N ALA A 155 4.63 -1.53 -21.14
CA ALA A 155 5.69 -2.47 -21.45
C ALA A 155 5.51 -3.82 -20.74
N ALA A 156 5.05 -3.82 -19.48
CA ALA A 156 4.87 -5.03 -18.66
C ALA A 156 3.54 -5.77 -18.89
N ARG A 157 2.64 -5.22 -19.71
CA ARG A 157 1.23 -5.68 -19.87
C ARG A 157 1.07 -7.17 -20.23
N ASP A 158 2.04 -7.74 -20.95
CA ASP A 158 1.99 -9.12 -21.47
C ASP A 158 2.62 -10.14 -20.50
N SER A 159 3.15 -9.68 -19.37
CA SER A 159 3.80 -10.52 -18.35
C SER A 159 3.36 -10.17 -16.92
N PRO A 160 2.04 -10.12 -16.62
CA PRO A 160 1.60 -9.83 -15.26
C PRO A 160 1.97 -10.99 -14.33
N SER A 161 2.46 -10.68 -13.14
CA SER A 161 2.75 -11.67 -12.10
C SER A 161 2.51 -11.03 -10.73
N ASN A 162 2.01 -11.82 -9.79
CA ASN A 162 1.90 -11.45 -8.38
C ASN A 162 2.17 -12.68 -7.50
N PRO A 163 2.34 -12.51 -6.17
CA PRO A 163 2.65 -13.62 -5.26
C PRO A 163 1.68 -14.80 -5.29
N PHE A 164 0.47 -14.63 -5.83
CA PHE A 164 -0.58 -15.63 -5.86
C PHE A 164 -0.85 -16.21 -7.25
N PHE A 165 -0.34 -15.58 -8.32
CA PHE A 165 -0.63 -16.00 -9.68
C PHE A 165 0.39 -15.48 -10.69
N THR A 166 0.83 -16.37 -11.58
CA THR A 166 1.54 -16.02 -12.81
C THR A 166 0.86 -16.75 -13.97
N PRO A 167 0.37 -16.06 -15.01
CA PRO A 167 -0.22 -16.71 -16.17
C PRO A 167 0.82 -17.61 -16.85
N ALA A 168 0.36 -18.75 -17.38
CA ALA A 168 1.18 -19.55 -18.27
C ALA A 168 1.56 -18.71 -19.50
N SER A 169 2.81 -18.80 -19.96
CA SER A 169 3.26 -18.16 -21.18
C SER A 169 2.36 -18.60 -22.35
N ALA A 170 1.86 -17.66 -23.15
CA ALA A 170 1.15 -18.00 -24.38
C ALA A 170 2.13 -18.71 -25.33
N SER A 171 2.16 -20.05 -25.28
CA SER A 171 2.94 -20.84 -26.23
C SER A 171 2.44 -20.53 -27.63
N SER A 172 3.34 -20.17 -28.53
CA SER A 172 3.06 -19.88 -29.94
C SER A 172 2.34 -21.05 -30.62
N THR A 173 1.01 -21.05 -30.64
CA THR A 173 0.19 -21.87 -31.54
C THR A 173 0.01 -21.18 -32.88
N ALA A 174 1.12 -20.72 -33.46
CA ALA A 174 1.20 -20.21 -34.82
C ALA A 174 2.23 -21.02 -35.63
N SER A 175 2.09 -22.34 -35.61
CA SER A 175 2.75 -23.21 -36.59
C SER A 175 1.95 -24.50 -36.74
N ASN A 176 0.83 -24.39 -37.47
CA ASN A 176 0.20 -25.49 -38.21
C ASN A 176 -0.99 -24.95 -39.02
N LEU A 177 -0.68 -24.05 -39.96
CA LEU A 177 -1.49 -23.85 -41.15
C LEU A 177 -0.59 -24.16 -42.35
N VAL A 178 -0.37 -25.45 -42.57
CA VAL A 178 0.06 -25.94 -43.89
C VAL A 178 -1.17 -25.88 -44.79
N PRO A 179 -1.15 -25.16 -45.93
CA PRO A 179 -2.23 -25.26 -46.89
C PRO A 179 -2.06 -26.59 -47.64
N SER A 180 -2.97 -27.54 -47.42
CA SER A 180 -3.07 -28.73 -48.27
C SER A 180 -3.70 -28.33 -49.60
N GLY A 181 -2.87 -27.92 -50.55
CA GLY A 181 -3.21 -27.78 -51.95
C GLY A 181 -2.67 -28.96 -52.77
N ALA A 182 -3.51 -29.48 -53.68
CA ALA A 182 -3.27 -30.51 -54.71
C ALA A 182 -3.08 -31.95 -54.19
N SER A 183 -3.70 -33.00 -54.75
CA SER A 183 -4.01 -33.28 -56.16
C SER A 183 -5.04 -34.42 -56.35
N ALA A 184 -5.64 -34.44 -57.56
CA ALA A 184 -6.45 -35.49 -58.24
C ALA A 184 -7.98 -35.46 -58.02
#